data_AF-A0A016TUX4-F1
#
_entry.id   AF-A0A016TUX4-F1
#
_cell.length_a   1.000
_cell.length_b   1.000
_cell.length_c   1.000
_cell.angle_alpha   90.00
_cell.angle_beta   90.00
_cell.angle_gamma   90.00
#
_symmetry.space_group_name_H-M   'P 1'
#
loop_
_entity.id
_entity.type
_entity.pdbx_description
1 polymer ?
#
loop_
_entity_poly.entity_id
_entity_poly.type
_entity_poly.pdbx_seq_one_letter_code
_entity_poly.pdbx_strand_id
1 'polypeptide(L)'
;MRWKSKKGRDEKERNHWVRALESVIRECGGYRKAPKNKENASEALKHKIVEADQHLSDIILQVRGLESLKEHASEKERKNVEELITSSNKLLDTVKHAIILLQMARNKIEIPDDVRKEDKENVNHGSEGAGDVPDKTPDVDNDRYASTSKPTVTGTEEGQPSKVPPQYVPPISYSRQVFKAI
;
A
#
# COMPACT_ATOMS: atom_id res chain seq x y z
N MET A 1 49.75 -27.48 50.87
CA MET A 1 48.29 -27.50 50.65
C MET A 1 48.00 -27.30 49.16
N ARG A 2 47.25 -28.21 48.52
CA ARG A 2 46.98 -28.20 47.07
C ARG A 2 45.56 -27.71 46.84
N TRP A 3 45.41 -26.52 46.25
CA TRP A 3 44.11 -26.02 45.81
C TRP A 3 43.61 -26.88 44.64
N LYS A 4 42.57 -27.69 44.87
CA LYS A 4 41.84 -28.36 43.79
C LYS A 4 40.82 -27.37 43.24
N SER A 5 41.08 -26.86 42.04
CA SER A 5 40.13 -26.04 41.27
C SER A 5 38.85 -26.85 41.05
N LYS A 6 37.70 -26.38 41.54
CA LYS A 6 36.36 -26.99 41.32
C LYS A 6 35.86 -26.76 39.88
N LYS A 7 36.71 -27.04 38.88
CA LYS A 7 36.51 -26.60 37.49
C LYS A 7 35.27 -27.19 36.80
N GLY A 8 34.79 -28.35 37.26
CA GLY A 8 33.63 -29.04 36.64
C GLY A 8 32.25 -28.65 37.20
N ARG A 9 32.17 -28.10 38.42
CA ARG A 9 30.88 -27.69 39.01
C ARG A 9 30.45 -26.34 38.43
N ASP A 10 31.40 -25.41 38.38
CA ASP A 10 31.21 -24.07 37.84
C ASP A 10 30.96 -24.09 36.33
N GLU A 11 31.53 -25.07 35.60
CA GLU A 11 31.31 -25.21 34.15
C GLU A 11 29.89 -25.66 33.79
N LYS A 12 29.35 -26.67 34.48
CA LYS A 12 27.99 -27.13 34.24
C LYS A 12 26.97 -26.05 34.60
N GLU A 13 27.19 -25.38 35.72
CA GLU A 13 26.37 -24.26 36.17
C GLU A 13 26.45 -23.07 35.20
N ARG A 14 27.66 -22.68 34.78
CA ARG A 14 27.86 -21.65 33.75
C ARG A 14 27.12 -22.00 32.46
N ASN A 15 27.26 -23.22 31.96
CA ASN A 15 26.58 -23.65 30.73
C ASN A 15 25.05 -23.65 30.89
N HIS A 16 24.54 -23.98 32.08
CA HIS A 16 23.12 -23.88 32.40
C HIS A 16 22.65 -22.43 32.35
N TRP A 17 23.36 -21.51 33.01
CA TRP A 17 23.04 -20.09 32.99
C TRP A 17 23.15 -19.48 31.59
N VAL A 18 24.18 -19.83 30.82
CA VAL A 18 24.34 -19.38 29.43
C VAL A 18 23.15 -19.82 28.58
N ARG A 19 22.76 -21.10 28.64
CA ARG A 19 21.59 -21.60 27.88
C ARG A 19 20.28 -20.95 28.32
N ALA A 20 20.10 -20.72 29.64
CA ALA A 20 18.93 -20.05 30.16
C ALA A 20 18.86 -18.60 29.67
N LEU A 21 19.96 -17.86 29.75
CA LEU A 21 20.08 -16.48 29.26
C LEU A 21 19.91 -16.39 27.75
N GLU A 22 20.53 -17.26 26.97
CA GLU A 22 20.33 -17.36 25.51
C GLU A 22 18.85 -17.62 25.17
N SER A 23 18.16 -18.43 25.98
CA SER A 23 16.72 -18.67 25.81
C SER A 23 15.90 -17.42 26.09
N VAL A 24 16.20 -16.71 27.18
CA VAL A 24 15.52 -15.46 27.54
C VAL A 24 15.81 -14.37 26.51
N ILE A 25 17.06 -14.19 26.07
CA ILE A 25 17.44 -13.22 25.04
C ILE A 25 16.74 -13.54 23.73
N ARG A 26 16.63 -14.82 23.35
CA ARG A 26 15.90 -15.23 22.14
C ARG A 26 14.39 -14.99 22.26
N GLU A 27 13.83 -15.10 23.46
CA GLU A 27 12.41 -14.88 23.74
C GLU A 27 12.05 -13.39 23.87
N CYS A 28 12.85 -12.61 24.60
CA CYS A 28 12.68 -11.18 24.81
C CYS A 28 13.18 -10.33 23.64
N GLY A 29 14.24 -10.75 22.95
CA GLY A 29 14.91 -9.99 21.90
C GLY A 29 14.19 -9.95 20.57
N GLY A 30 12.92 -10.39 20.49
CA GLY A 30 12.11 -10.27 19.27
C GLY A 30 12.59 -11.11 18.08
N TYR A 31 13.66 -11.90 18.21
CA TYR A 31 14.16 -12.83 17.19
C TYR A 31 13.23 -14.00 16.90
N ARG A 32 12.08 -14.08 17.59
CA ARG A 32 10.95 -14.92 17.19
C ARG A 32 10.58 -14.51 15.76
N LYS A 33 11.02 -15.30 14.77
CA LYS A 33 10.30 -15.46 13.50
C LYS A 33 8.82 -15.49 13.87
N ALA A 34 8.04 -14.55 13.33
CA ALA A 34 6.63 -14.38 13.67
C ALA A 34 5.97 -15.77 13.82
N PRO A 35 5.14 -15.99 14.87
CA PRO A 35 4.60 -17.31 15.17
C PRO A 35 4.01 -17.91 13.89
N LYS A 36 4.39 -19.15 13.58
CA LYS A 36 4.00 -19.91 12.37
C LYS A 36 2.47 -20.07 12.19
N ASN A 37 1.67 -19.57 13.12
CA ASN A 37 0.20 -19.55 13.14
C ASN A 37 -0.42 -18.20 12.78
N LYS A 38 0.37 -17.16 12.51
CA LYS A 38 -0.16 -16.00 11.78
C LYS A 38 -0.14 -16.41 10.32
N GLU A 39 -1.31 -16.65 9.76
CA GLU A 39 -1.52 -16.70 8.32
C GLU A 39 -0.63 -15.61 7.70
N ASN A 40 0.32 -16.03 6.86
CA ASN A 40 1.22 -15.12 6.18
C ASN A 40 0.35 -14.08 5.47
N ALA A 41 0.63 -12.80 5.70
CA ALA A 41 -0.22 -11.71 5.22
C ALA A 41 -0.50 -11.79 3.71
N SER A 42 0.42 -12.36 2.93
CA SER A 42 0.21 -12.70 1.51
C SER A 42 -0.92 -13.71 1.28
N GLU A 43 -0.99 -14.83 2.03
CA GLU A 43 -2.09 -15.81 1.88
C GLU A 43 -3.42 -15.26 2.40
N ALA A 44 -3.40 -14.51 3.50
CA ALA A 44 -4.60 -13.83 3.99
C ALA A 44 -5.17 -12.87 2.91
N LEU A 45 -4.30 -12.15 2.21
CA LEU A 45 -4.70 -11.29 1.09
C LEU A 45 -5.18 -12.11 -0.12
N LYS A 46 -4.55 -13.23 -0.46
CA LYS A 46 -5.03 -14.14 -1.51
C LYS A 46 -6.43 -14.65 -1.20
N HIS A 47 -6.66 -15.09 0.04
CA HIS A 47 -7.96 -15.55 0.48
C HIS A 47 -9.02 -14.45 0.35
N LYS A 48 -8.69 -13.21 0.76
CA LYS A 48 -9.59 -12.05 0.63
C LYS A 48 -9.88 -11.67 -0.82
N ILE A 49 -8.92 -11.83 -1.74
CA ILE A 49 -9.16 -11.61 -3.18
C ILE A 49 -10.18 -12.63 -3.68
N VAL A 50 -9.99 -13.92 -3.38
CA VAL A 50 -10.91 -14.99 -3.80
C VAL A 50 -12.31 -14.78 -3.22
N GLU A 51 -12.42 -14.39 -1.94
CA GLU A 51 -13.69 -14.07 -1.29
C GLU A 51 -14.39 -12.89 -1.99
N ALA A 52 -13.65 -11.82 -2.31
CA ALA A 52 -14.19 -10.67 -3.03
C ALA A 52 -14.62 -11.01 -4.46
N ASP A 53 -13.89 -11.88 -5.16
CA ASP A 53 -14.27 -12.40 -6.50
C ASP A 53 -15.55 -13.24 -6.43
N GLN A 54 -15.74 -14.02 -5.36
CA GLN A 54 -16.99 -14.75 -5.12
C GLN A 54 -18.15 -13.77 -4.91
N HIS A 55 -17.98 -12.78 -4.03
CA HIS A 55 -19.00 -11.74 -3.82
C HIS A 55 -19.34 -10.99 -5.11
N LEU A 56 -18.33 -10.67 -5.94
CA LEU A 56 -18.54 -10.04 -7.23
C LEU A 56 -19.41 -10.91 -8.15
N SER A 57 -19.13 -12.22 -8.20
CA SER A 57 -19.91 -13.18 -8.98
C SER A 57 -21.36 -13.27 -8.50
N ASP A 58 -21.58 -13.31 -7.19
CA ASP A 58 -22.91 -13.34 -6.59
C ASP A 58 -23.71 -12.07 -6.91
N ILE A 59 -23.08 -10.89 -6.82
CA ILE A 59 -23.72 -9.62 -7.19
C ILE A 59 -24.09 -9.62 -8.68
N ILE A 60 -23.24 -10.11 -9.57
CA ILE A 60 -23.56 -10.23 -11.01
C ILE A 60 -24.80 -11.09 -11.21
N LEU A 61 -24.90 -12.23 -10.52
CA LEU A 61 -26.07 -13.11 -10.60
C LEU A 61 -27.34 -12.42 -10.07
N GLN A 62 -27.23 -11.70 -8.96
CA GLN A 62 -28.35 -10.94 -8.40
C GLN A 62 -28.81 -9.81 -9.33
N VAL A 63 -27.88 -9.04 -9.93
CA VAL A 63 -28.21 -7.99 -10.91
C VAL A 63 -28.96 -8.57 -12.10
N ARG A 64 -28.49 -9.71 -12.65
CA ARG A 64 -29.21 -10.41 -13.74
C ARG A 64 -30.61 -10.87 -13.32
N GLY A 65 -30.75 -11.36 -12.10
CA GLY A 65 -32.05 -11.73 -11.53
C GLY A 65 -32.99 -10.53 -11.42
N LEU A 66 -32.48 -9.37 -11.01
CA LEU A 66 -33.24 -8.13 -10.94
C LEU A 66 -33.62 -7.60 -12.34
N GLU A 67 -32.71 -7.70 -13.32
CA GLU A 67 -32.99 -7.33 -14.70
C GLU A 67 -34.12 -8.18 -15.28
N SER A 68 -34.10 -9.50 -15.05
CA SER A 68 -35.21 -10.38 -15.46
C SER A 68 -36.50 -10.07 -14.69
N LEU A 69 -36.42 -9.79 -13.39
CA LEU A 69 -37.60 -9.42 -12.60
C LEU A 69 -38.23 -8.11 -13.11
N LYS A 70 -37.41 -7.14 -13.53
CA LYS A 70 -37.87 -5.87 -14.10
C LYS A 70 -38.76 -6.06 -15.33
N GLU A 71 -38.50 -7.09 -16.14
CA GLU A 71 -39.30 -7.39 -17.36
C GLU A 71 -40.72 -7.88 -17.02
N HIS A 72 -40.93 -8.43 -15.83
CA HIS A 72 -42.22 -9.00 -15.39
C HIS A 72 -42.89 -8.18 -14.28
N ALA A 73 -42.25 -7.12 -13.79
CA ALA A 73 -42.75 -6.29 -12.69
C ALA A 73 -43.86 -5.32 -13.14
N SER A 74 -44.79 -5.02 -12.24
CA SER A 74 -45.79 -3.96 -12.46
C SER A 74 -45.11 -2.58 -12.57
N GLU A 75 -45.74 -1.59 -13.23
CA GLU A 75 -45.20 -0.23 -13.38
C GLU A 75 -44.78 0.40 -12.03
N LYS A 76 -45.55 0.12 -10.97
CA LYS A 76 -45.26 0.61 -9.60
C LYS A 76 -44.00 -0.03 -9.00
N GLU A 77 -43.76 -1.30 -9.28
CA GLU A 77 -42.61 -2.07 -8.77
C GLU A 77 -41.36 -1.85 -9.62
N ARG A 78 -41.55 -1.59 -10.92
CA ARG A 78 -40.48 -1.40 -11.90
C ARG A 78 -39.51 -0.29 -11.49
N LYS A 79 -40.03 0.82 -10.95
CA LYS A 79 -39.21 1.91 -10.42
C LYS A 79 -38.30 1.46 -9.27
N ASN A 80 -38.84 0.69 -8.32
CA ASN A 80 -38.05 0.18 -7.19
C ASN A 80 -36.98 -0.82 -7.65
N VAL A 81 -37.32 -1.67 -8.64
CA VAL A 81 -36.35 -2.61 -9.23
C VAL A 81 -35.25 -1.85 -9.98
N GLU A 82 -35.58 -0.79 -10.71
CA GLU A 82 -34.60 0.09 -11.40
C GLU A 82 -33.62 0.74 -10.42
N GLU A 83 -34.14 1.27 -9.30
CA GLU A 83 -33.33 1.85 -8.23
C GLU A 83 -32.40 0.80 -7.60
N LEU A 84 -32.91 -0.42 -7.38
CA LEU A 84 -32.13 -1.52 -6.84
C LEU A 84 -31.04 -1.98 -7.81
N ILE A 85 -31.33 -2.13 -9.11
CA ILE A 85 -30.32 -2.41 -10.14
C ILE A 85 -29.24 -1.34 -10.15
N THR A 86 -29.64 -0.07 -10.10
CA THR A 86 -28.69 1.06 -10.05
C THR A 86 -27.80 1.00 -8.82
N SER A 87 -28.37 0.70 -7.64
CA SER A 87 -27.63 0.55 -6.40
C SER A 87 -26.67 -0.66 -6.44
N SER A 88 -27.15 -1.80 -6.94
CA SER A 88 -26.35 -3.02 -7.10
C SER A 88 -25.19 -2.84 -8.07
N ASN A 89 -25.37 -2.07 -9.14
CA ASN A 89 -24.28 -1.72 -10.07
C ASN A 89 -23.20 -0.83 -9.39
N LYS A 90 -23.59 0.10 -8.52
CA LYS A 90 -22.61 0.87 -7.72
C LYS A 90 -21.85 -0.02 -6.75
N LEU A 91 -22.54 -0.99 -6.13
CA LEU A 91 -21.90 -1.98 -5.26
C LEU A 91 -20.93 -2.85 -6.07
N LEU A 92 -21.32 -3.29 -7.26
CA LEU A 92 -20.48 -4.05 -8.18
C LEU A 92 -19.16 -3.31 -8.47
N ASP A 93 -19.23 -2.02 -8.80
CA ASP A 93 -18.03 -1.21 -9.06
C ASP A 93 -17.18 -1.00 -7.80
N THR A 94 -17.81 -0.86 -6.64
CA THR A 94 -17.11 -0.78 -5.35
C THR A 94 -16.32 -2.06 -5.07
N VAL A 95 -16.91 -3.24 -5.32
CA VAL A 95 -16.24 -4.54 -5.13
C VAL A 95 -15.11 -4.72 -6.15
N LYS A 96 -15.29 -4.34 -7.42
CA LYS A 96 -14.20 -4.33 -8.42
C LYS A 96 -13.01 -3.49 -7.93
N HIS A 97 -13.27 -2.29 -7.40
CA HIS A 97 -12.21 -1.45 -6.85
C HIS A 97 -11.54 -2.08 -5.62
N ALA A 98 -12.30 -2.70 -4.73
CA ALA A 98 -11.75 -3.41 -3.58
C ALA A 98 -10.79 -4.55 -4.00
N ILE A 99 -11.15 -5.33 -5.02
CA ILE A 99 -10.29 -6.37 -5.59
C ILE A 99 -8.96 -5.79 -6.10
N ILE A 100 -9.01 -4.68 -6.84
CA ILE A 100 -7.80 -4.00 -7.32
C ILE A 100 -6.93 -3.54 -6.14
N LEU A 101 -7.52 -2.95 -5.10
CA LEU A 101 -6.79 -2.52 -3.90
C LEU A 101 -6.13 -3.72 -3.18
N LEU A 102 -6.83 -4.84 -3.05
CA LEU A 102 -6.30 -6.06 -2.44
C LEU A 102 -5.13 -6.64 -3.26
N GLN A 103 -5.26 -6.68 -4.58
CA GLN A 103 -4.19 -7.12 -5.49
C GLN A 103 -2.96 -6.20 -5.39
N MET A 104 -3.16 -4.88 -5.37
CA MET A 104 -2.07 -3.92 -5.19
C MET A 104 -1.38 -4.09 -3.82
N ALA A 105 -2.14 -4.30 -2.75
CA ALA A 105 -1.59 -4.55 -1.42
C ALA A 105 -0.75 -5.84 -1.39
N ARG A 106 -1.25 -6.91 -2.01
CA ARG A 106 -0.53 -8.18 -2.12
C ARG A 106 0.79 -8.02 -2.88
N ASN A 107 0.77 -7.34 -4.03
CA ASN A 107 1.97 -7.10 -4.83
C ASN A 107 3.03 -6.29 -4.07
N LYS A 108 2.63 -5.37 -3.18
CA LYS A 108 3.56 -4.59 -2.35
C LYS A 108 4.29 -5.44 -1.30
N ILE A 109 3.67 -6.49 -0.78
CA ILE A 109 4.25 -7.37 0.26
C ILE A 109 5.09 -8.49 -0.36
N GLU A 110 4.75 -8.93 -1.58
CA GLU A 110 5.51 -9.98 -2.28
C GLU A 110 6.84 -9.48 -2.87
N ILE A 111 6.99 -8.16 -3.11
CA ILE A 111 8.25 -7.54 -3.55
C ILE A 111 9.02 -7.08 -2.30
N PRO A 112 10.17 -7.70 -1.95
CA PRO A 112 10.97 -7.25 -0.81
C PRO A 112 11.44 -5.81 -0.98
N ASP A 113 11.36 -5.00 0.08
CA ASP A 113 11.80 -3.59 0.11
C ASP A 113 13.30 -3.39 -0.19
N ASP A 114 14.09 -4.47 -0.26
CA ASP A 114 15.54 -4.45 -0.54
C ASP A 114 15.88 -3.96 -1.97
N VAL A 115 14.91 -4.01 -2.90
CA VAL A 115 15.11 -3.55 -4.30
C VAL A 115 14.71 -2.07 -4.49
N ARG A 116 14.19 -1.39 -3.46
CA ARG A 116 13.75 0.03 -3.55
C ARG A 116 14.76 1.06 -3.04
N LYS A 117 15.96 0.64 -2.66
CA LYS A 117 17.02 1.53 -2.14
C LYS A 117 18.24 1.60 -3.05
N GLU A 118 18.03 1.94 -4.31
CA GLU A 118 19.07 2.59 -5.11
C GLU A 118 18.38 3.78 -5.80
N ASP A 119 19.07 4.92 -5.94
CA ASP A 119 18.63 6.15 -6.64
C ASP A 119 18.24 7.37 -5.78
N LYS A 120 18.63 7.48 -4.50
CA LYS A 120 18.69 8.80 -3.82
C LYS A 120 19.85 8.96 -2.84
N GLU A 121 21.08 8.84 -3.32
CA GLU A 121 22.23 9.43 -2.63
C GLU A 121 23.24 10.00 -3.64
N ASN A 122 22.97 11.22 -4.10
CA ASN A 122 24.00 12.16 -4.54
C ASN A 122 23.45 13.58 -4.40
N VAL A 123 23.43 14.09 -3.17
CA VAL A 123 23.55 15.53 -2.93
C VAL A 123 24.43 15.72 -1.69
N ASN A 124 25.72 15.91 -1.96
CA ASN A 124 26.60 16.93 -1.38
C ASN A 124 26.60 17.11 0.16
N HIS A 125 27.67 16.66 0.82
CA HIS A 125 28.29 17.42 1.90
C HIS A 125 29.79 17.11 2.01
N GLY A 126 30.61 18.10 1.71
CA GLY A 126 32.04 18.14 2.03
C GLY A 126 32.48 19.60 2.15
N SER A 127 32.41 20.13 3.37
CA SER A 127 32.89 21.47 3.73
C SER A 127 34.07 21.33 4.67
N GLU A 128 35.25 21.79 4.22
CA GLU A 128 36.43 22.22 4.98
C GLU A 128 37.19 23.18 4.03
N GLY A 129 37.67 24.38 4.32
CA GLY A 129 37.74 25.24 5.50
C GLY A 129 38.79 26.34 5.21
N ALA A 130 38.64 27.50 5.87
CA ALA A 130 39.65 28.53 6.21
C ALA A 130 39.91 29.78 5.31
N GLY A 131 39.86 30.95 5.97
CA GLY A 131 40.31 32.30 5.57
C GLY A 131 39.13 33.24 5.20
N ASP A 132 38.90 34.43 5.77
CA ASP A 132 39.68 35.35 6.61
C ASP A 132 38.71 36.40 7.26
N VAL A 133 39.21 37.25 8.17
CA VAL A 133 38.54 37.97 9.30
C VAL A 133 37.68 39.25 8.95
N PRO A 134 37.18 40.11 9.90
CA PRO A 134 35.77 40.53 10.02
C PRO A 134 35.53 42.05 9.79
N ASP A 135 34.29 42.52 10.02
CA ASP A 135 33.91 43.84 10.61
C ASP A 135 32.70 44.49 9.91
N LYS A 136 31.54 44.48 10.58
CA LYS A 136 30.78 45.66 11.07
C LYS A 136 29.32 45.32 11.36
N THR A 137 28.91 45.68 12.58
CA THR A 137 27.56 45.63 13.14
C THR A 137 26.70 46.82 12.64
N PRO A 138 25.50 47.05 13.21
CA PRO A 138 24.19 46.68 12.65
C PRO A 138 23.34 47.92 12.33
N ASP A 139 22.18 47.77 11.70
CA ASP A 139 21.04 48.71 11.85
C ASP A 139 19.80 47.99 11.27
N VAL A 140 18.80 47.63 12.09
CA VAL A 140 17.74 48.49 12.65
C VAL A 140 16.63 48.73 11.64
N ASP A 141 15.41 48.48 12.13
CA ASP A 141 14.13 48.96 11.64
C ASP A 141 13.53 48.30 10.39
N ASN A 142 12.21 48.15 10.27
CA ASN A 142 11.07 48.34 11.15
C ASN A 142 9.85 47.97 10.28
N ASP A 143 8.80 47.47 10.92
CA ASP A 143 7.39 47.62 10.54
C ASP A 143 6.95 47.61 9.06
N ARG A 144 5.89 46.84 8.79
CA ARG A 144 4.50 47.35 8.75
C ARG A 144 3.67 46.78 7.58
N TYR A 145 2.58 46.10 7.98
CA TYR A 145 1.23 46.09 7.39
C TYR A 145 1.11 45.89 5.86
N ALA A 146 0.63 44.73 5.39
CA ALA A 146 -0.79 44.37 5.27
C ALA A 146 -1.63 45.34 4.40
N SER A 147 -2.11 44.87 3.24
CA SER A 147 -3.52 44.90 2.79
C SER A 147 -3.61 44.75 1.25
N THR A 148 -4.22 43.69 0.72
CA THR A 148 -5.65 43.53 0.32
C THR A 148 -5.87 43.70 -1.19
N SER A 149 -6.77 42.84 -1.70
CA SER A 149 -7.72 43.06 -2.80
C SER A 149 -7.36 42.52 -4.19
N LYS A 150 -8.15 41.50 -4.58
CA LYS A 150 -8.47 41.07 -5.95
C LYS A 150 -9.21 42.19 -6.72
N PRO A 151 -9.38 42.09 -8.06
CA PRO A 151 -10.64 41.53 -8.55
C PRO A 151 -10.55 40.68 -9.84
N THR A 152 -11.64 39.95 -10.06
CA THR A 152 -12.04 39.06 -11.16
C THR A 152 -12.54 39.84 -12.39
N VAL A 153 -12.42 39.28 -13.61
CA VAL A 153 -13.52 39.02 -14.60
C VAL A 153 -12.98 38.79 -16.04
N THR A 154 -13.36 37.61 -16.54
CA THR A 154 -13.58 37.05 -17.89
C THR A 154 -13.18 37.81 -19.17
N GLY A 155 -12.57 37.07 -20.11
CA GLY A 155 -12.57 37.35 -21.55
C GLY A 155 -12.30 36.06 -22.35
N THR A 156 -13.22 35.74 -23.26
CA THR A 156 -13.23 34.63 -24.22
C THR A 156 -12.23 34.88 -25.35
N GLU A 157 -11.45 33.87 -25.77
CA GLU A 157 -10.88 33.83 -27.13
C GLU A 157 -10.53 32.39 -27.57
N GLU A 158 -10.92 32.08 -28.81
CA GLU A 158 -10.65 30.83 -29.52
C GLU A 158 -9.19 30.77 -30.01
N GLY A 159 -8.58 29.57 -30.07
CA GLY A 159 -7.34 29.39 -30.83
C GLY A 159 -6.53 28.12 -30.55
N GLN A 160 -6.44 27.28 -31.59
CA GLN A 160 -5.43 26.25 -31.90
C GLN A 160 -5.51 24.84 -31.27
N PRO A 161 -5.66 23.77 -32.10
CA PRO A 161 -5.42 22.40 -31.69
C PRO A 161 -3.91 22.09 -31.64
N SER A 162 -3.39 21.85 -30.43
CA SER A 162 -2.05 21.32 -30.21
C SER A 162 -1.97 19.85 -30.63
N LYS A 163 -1.07 19.54 -31.56
CA LYS A 163 -0.77 18.19 -32.03
C LYS A 163 0.02 17.43 -30.95
N VAL A 164 -0.67 16.61 -30.17
CA VAL A 164 -0.03 15.59 -29.31
C VAL A 164 0.08 14.30 -30.13
N PRO A 165 1.26 13.71 -30.32
CA PRO A 165 1.38 12.43 -31.03
C PRO A 165 0.68 11.33 -30.24
N PRO A 166 -0.01 10.38 -30.91
CA PRO A 166 -0.73 9.32 -30.24
C PRO A 166 0.22 8.46 -29.40
N GLN A 167 -0.06 8.35 -28.10
CA GLN A 167 0.62 7.40 -27.23
C GLN A 167 0.32 5.97 -27.70
N TYR A 168 1.38 5.21 -27.93
CA TYR A 168 1.29 3.79 -28.26
C TYR A 168 0.79 3.01 -27.03
N VAL A 169 -0.34 2.32 -27.18
CA VAL A 169 -0.87 1.38 -26.18
C VAL A 169 -0.60 -0.04 -26.69
N PRO A 170 0.22 -0.86 -26.00
CA PRO A 170 0.48 -2.22 -26.44
C PRO A 170 -0.77 -3.10 -26.32
N PRO A 171 -0.95 -4.08 -27.23
CA PRO A 171 -2.10 -4.98 -27.19
C PRO A 171 -2.02 -5.92 -25.98
N ILE A 172 -3.12 -5.97 -25.22
CA ILE A 172 -3.31 -6.91 -24.12
C ILE A 172 -3.55 -8.30 -24.73
N SER A 173 -2.54 -9.18 -24.64
CA SER A 173 -2.67 -10.58 -25.04
C SER A 173 -3.30 -11.39 -23.90
N TYR A 174 -4.59 -11.74 -24.04
CA TYR A 174 -5.22 -12.73 -23.16
C TYR A 174 -4.76 -14.14 -23.54
N SER A 175 -3.81 -14.69 -22.78
CA SER A 175 -3.46 -16.11 -22.87
C SER A 175 -4.61 -16.95 -22.29
N ARG A 176 -5.44 -17.52 -23.18
CA ARG A 176 -6.42 -18.55 -22.80
C ARG A 176 -5.66 -19.85 -22.53
N GLN A 177 -5.40 -20.14 -21.26
CA GLN A 177 -5.06 -21.48 -20.82
C GLN A 177 -6.34 -22.32 -20.82
N VAL A 178 -6.49 -23.11 -21.87
CA VAL A 178 -7.49 -24.18 -21.97
C VAL A 178 -7.10 -25.28 -20.98
N PHE A 179 -7.82 -25.38 -19.87
CA PHE A 179 -7.79 -26.57 -19.03
C PHE A 179 -8.52 -27.70 -19.76
N LYS A 180 -7.77 -28.72 -20.17
CA LYS A 180 -8.33 -30.01 -20.58
C LYS A 180 -8.86 -30.72 -19.34
N ALA A 181 -10.16 -31.04 -19.36
CA ALA A 181 -10.79 -31.91 -18.39
C ALA A 181 -10.25 -33.35 -18.55
N ILE A 182 -9.97 -34.00 -17.42
CA ILE A 182 -9.98 -35.45 -17.25
C ILE A 182 -11.04 -35.73 -16.21
#